data_AF-A0A917IB06-F1
#
_entry.id   AF-A0A917IB06-F1
#
_cell.length_a   1.000
_cell.length_b   1.000
_cell.length_c   1.000
_cell.angle_alpha   90.00
_cell.angle_beta   90.00
_cell.angle_gamma   90.00
#
_symmetry.space_group_name_H-M   'P 1'
#
loop_
_entity.id
_entity.type
_entity.pdbx_description
1 polymer ?
#
loop_
_entity_poly.entity_id
_entity_poly.type
_entity_poly.pdbx_seq_one_letter_code
_entity_poly.pdbx_strand_id
1 'polypeptide(L)'
;MSELPPARITDPASAVAWSHYVREKVTPTPDPSHIVAPDDVIAELQNLKAAAGRMVLVVKEADDLRGTAARALARATAKAQMQVREEAKAEKLTVDEKAARVEQLTATEADEAAVAERAYQYARSVARLVDDQKSAVQTIARLVELTFSLAGSRRAG
;
A
#
# COMPACT_ATOMS: atom_id res chain seq x y z
N MET A 1 6.51 -23.94 -6.61
CA MET A 1 6.53 -23.68 -5.15
C MET A 1 5.92 -22.30 -4.96
N SER A 2 4.75 -22.22 -4.31
CA SER A 2 4.09 -20.93 -4.06
C SER A 2 4.78 -20.29 -2.86
N GLU A 3 5.61 -19.27 -3.09
CA GLU A 3 6.13 -18.46 -2.00
C GLU A 3 4.96 -17.78 -1.30
N LEU A 4 4.90 -17.94 0.02
CA LEU A 4 3.95 -17.26 0.87
C LEU A 4 4.29 -15.75 0.85
N PRO A 5 3.29 -14.86 0.81
CA PRO A 5 3.56 -13.42 0.87
C PRO A 5 4.27 -13.07 2.18
N PRO A 6 5.12 -12.03 2.20
CA PRO A 6 5.79 -11.60 3.42
C PRO A 6 4.74 -11.27 4.50
N ALA A 7 4.92 -11.86 5.68
CA ALA A 7 3.91 -11.89 6.74
C ALA A 7 3.63 -10.50 7.34
N ARG A 8 4.54 -9.53 7.19
CA ARG A 8 4.42 -8.13 7.64
C ARG A 8 5.25 -7.23 6.73
N ILE A 9 4.83 -5.97 6.58
CA ILE A 9 5.67 -4.94 5.98
C ILE A 9 6.50 -4.32 7.10
N THR A 10 7.73 -4.80 7.24
CA THR A 10 8.69 -4.30 8.25
C THR A 10 9.69 -3.32 7.66
N ASP A 11 9.79 -3.25 6.34
CA ASP A 11 10.81 -2.50 5.61
C ASP A 11 10.37 -2.24 4.14
N PRO A 12 11.01 -1.31 3.42
CA PRO A 12 10.64 -0.98 2.05
C PRO A 12 10.70 -2.16 1.06
N ALA A 13 11.64 -3.10 1.24
CA ALA A 13 11.78 -4.25 0.34
C ALA A 13 10.58 -5.20 0.50
N SER A 14 10.09 -5.38 1.73
CA SER A 14 8.88 -6.16 2.01
C SER A 14 7.62 -5.56 1.37
N ALA A 15 7.53 -4.23 1.24
CA ALA A 15 6.42 -3.57 0.53
C ALA A 15 6.46 -3.81 -0.99
N VAL A 16 7.65 -3.83 -1.60
CA VAL A 16 7.86 -4.14 -3.03
C VAL A 16 7.53 -5.61 -3.33
N ALA A 17 7.98 -6.54 -2.48
CA ALA A 17 7.64 -7.95 -2.64
C ALA A 17 6.12 -8.19 -2.54
N TRP A 18 5.44 -7.49 -1.63
CA TRP A 18 3.99 -7.55 -1.51
C TRP A 18 3.27 -7.07 -2.78
N SER A 19 3.79 -6.05 -3.45
CA SER A 19 3.15 -5.51 -4.65
C SER A 19 3.34 -6.37 -5.89
N HIS A 20 4.49 -7.03 -6.02
CA HIS A 20 4.68 -8.06 -7.04
C HIS A 20 3.68 -9.20 -6.86
N TYR A 21 3.50 -9.66 -5.62
CA TYR A 21 2.49 -10.66 -5.30
C TYR A 21 1.07 -10.19 -5.66
N VAL A 22 0.70 -8.95 -5.34
CA VAL A 22 -0.61 -8.40 -5.73
C VAL A 22 -0.74 -8.32 -7.23
N ARG A 23 0.25 -7.79 -7.95
CA ARG A 23 0.19 -7.68 -9.41
C ARG A 23 -0.02 -9.04 -10.07
N GLU A 24 0.72 -10.06 -9.65
CA GLU A 24 0.58 -11.41 -10.22
C GLU A 24 -0.74 -12.10 -9.86
N LYS A 25 -1.24 -11.90 -8.64
CA LYS A 25 -2.44 -12.62 -8.15
C LYS A 25 -3.74 -11.88 -8.39
N VAL A 26 -3.68 -10.56 -8.41
CA VAL A 26 -4.84 -9.69 -8.59
C VAL A 26 -4.96 -9.35 -10.06
N THR A 27 -3.92 -9.05 -10.85
CA THR A 27 -4.09 -8.71 -12.28
C THR A 27 -3.62 -9.81 -13.26
N PRO A 28 -4.17 -11.05 -13.26
CA PRO A 28 -3.93 -11.94 -14.39
C PRO A 28 -4.53 -11.30 -15.65
N THR A 29 -3.76 -11.26 -16.73
CA THR A 29 -4.28 -10.77 -18.02
C THR A 29 -5.34 -11.75 -18.50
N PRO A 30 -6.59 -11.32 -18.77
CA PRO A 30 -7.63 -12.24 -19.21
C PRO A 30 -7.22 -12.87 -20.55
N ASP A 31 -7.25 -14.19 -20.64
CA ASP A 31 -7.10 -14.88 -21.92
C ASP A 31 -8.41 -14.71 -22.71
N PRO A 32 -8.41 -13.99 -23.85
CA PRO A 32 -9.61 -13.77 -24.63
C PRO A 32 -10.19 -15.05 -25.24
N SER A 33 -9.46 -16.17 -25.22
CA SER A 33 -9.93 -17.47 -25.69
C SER A 33 -10.62 -18.32 -24.61
N HIS A 34 -10.58 -17.91 -23.34
CA HIS A 34 -11.19 -18.64 -22.23
C HIS A 34 -12.61 -18.13 -21.92
N ILE A 35 -13.57 -19.05 -21.89
CA ILE A 35 -14.92 -18.74 -21.43
C ILE A 35 -14.92 -18.83 -19.90
N VAL A 36 -15.14 -17.69 -19.24
CA VAL A 36 -15.19 -17.60 -17.78
C VAL A 36 -16.39 -18.39 -17.26
N ALA A 37 -16.13 -19.42 -16.46
CA ALA A 37 -17.17 -20.22 -15.81
C ALA A 37 -17.61 -19.61 -14.46
N PRO A 38 -18.81 -19.93 -13.94
CA PRO A 38 -19.24 -19.48 -12.62
C PRO A 38 -18.28 -19.87 -11.48
N ASP A 39 -17.69 -21.07 -11.55
CA ASP A 39 -16.72 -21.53 -10.55
C ASP A 39 -15.41 -20.71 -10.59
N ASP A 40 -14.99 -20.26 -11.78
CA ASP A 40 -13.83 -19.37 -11.95
C ASP A 40 -14.09 -18.02 -11.27
N VAL A 41 -15.30 -17.47 -11.43
CA VAL A 41 -15.72 -16.22 -10.78
C VAL A 41 -15.75 -16.36 -9.25
N ILE A 42 -16.26 -17.50 -8.74
CA ILE A 42 -16.28 -17.77 -7.29
C ILE A 42 -14.86 -17.86 -6.73
N ALA A 43 -13.97 -18.57 -7.41
CA ALA A 43 -12.57 -18.69 -7.01
C ALA A 43 -11.87 -17.32 -7.02
N GLU A 44 -12.11 -16.50 -8.04
CA GLU A 44 -11.54 -15.15 -8.13
C GLU A 44 -12.08 -14.21 -7.04
N LEU A 45 -13.38 -14.25 -6.75
CA LEU A 45 -13.98 -13.50 -5.64
C LEU A 45 -13.42 -13.91 -4.28
N GLN A 46 -13.14 -15.20 -4.06
CA GLN A 46 -12.52 -15.68 -2.83
C GLN A 46 -11.08 -15.18 -2.69
N ASN A 47 -10.30 -15.20 -3.78
CA ASN A 47 -8.94 -14.67 -3.81
C ASN A 47 -8.92 -13.16 -3.55
N LEU A 48 -9.83 -12.40 -4.17
CA LEU A 48 -9.98 -10.96 -3.97
C LEU A 48 -10.41 -10.63 -2.53
N LYS A 49 -11.31 -11.42 -1.93
CA LYS A 49 -11.69 -11.26 -0.52
C LYS A 49 -10.47 -11.42 0.40
N ALA A 50 -9.65 -12.44 0.16
CA ALA A 50 -8.43 -12.67 0.94
C ALA A 50 -7.36 -11.58 0.70
N ALA A 51 -7.24 -11.07 -0.53
CA ALA A 51 -6.37 -9.94 -0.85
C ALA A 51 -6.83 -8.65 -0.15
N ALA A 52 -8.12 -8.30 -0.24
CA ALA A 52 -8.72 -7.12 0.38
C ALA A 52 -8.53 -7.12 1.90
N GLY A 53 -8.80 -8.25 2.57
CA GLY A 53 -8.59 -8.38 4.02
C GLY A 53 -7.14 -8.15 4.45
N ARG A 54 -6.18 -8.62 3.64
CA ARG A 54 -4.75 -8.37 3.90
C ARG A 54 -4.33 -6.94 3.58
N MET A 55 -4.95 -6.30 2.60
CA MET A 55 -4.66 -4.89 2.28
C MET A 55 -5.07 -3.94 3.38
N VAL A 56 -6.16 -4.21 4.10
CA VAL A 56 -6.53 -3.43 5.30
C VAL A 56 -5.40 -3.44 6.33
N LEU A 57 -4.80 -4.61 6.57
CA LEU A 57 -3.68 -4.74 7.52
C LEU A 57 -2.43 -4.02 7.03
N VAL A 58 -2.11 -4.13 5.73
CA VAL A 58 -0.97 -3.44 5.11
C VAL A 58 -1.10 -1.92 5.17
N VAL A 59 -2.28 -1.38 4.85
CA VAL A 59 -2.52 0.07 4.93
C VAL A 59 -2.41 0.55 6.38
N LYS A 60 -2.95 -0.22 7.33
CA LYS A 60 -2.84 0.10 8.75
C LYS A 60 -1.38 0.13 9.21
N GLU A 61 -0.60 -0.91 8.90
CA GLU A 61 0.81 -0.99 9.31
C GLU A 61 1.64 0.15 8.68
N ALA A 62 1.35 0.49 7.42
CA ALA A 62 2.01 1.61 6.76
C ALA A 62 1.64 2.96 7.38
N ASP A 63 0.39 3.15 7.83
CA ASP A 63 -0.02 4.36 8.56
C ASP A 63 0.63 4.44 9.95
N ASP A 64 0.74 3.31 10.66
CA ASP A 64 1.43 3.22 11.95
C ASP A 64 2.93 3.56 11.81
N LEU A 65 3.58 3.05 10.75
CA LEU A 65 4.98 3.36 10.40
C LEU A 65 5.15 4.86 10.09
N ARG A 66 4.26 5.42 9.26
CA ARG A 66 4.22 6.84 8.91
C ARG A 66 4.06 7.73 10.13
N GLY A 67 3.12 7.40 11.02
CA GLY A 67 2.92 8.12 12.28
C GLY A 67 4.13 8.03 13.20
N THR A 68 4.81 6.88 13.23
CA THR A 68 6.00 6.68 14.06
C THR A 68 7.20 7.46 13.55
N ALA A 69 7.45 7.45 12.24
CA ALA A 69 8.52 8.23 11.61
C ALA A 69 8.28 9.73 11.75
N ALA A 70 7.05 10.21 11.56
CA ALA A 70 6.70 11.62 11.77
C ALA A 70 6.96 12.08 13.22
N ARG A 71 6.61 11.25 14.21
CA ARG A 71 6.92 11.52 15.62
C ARG A 71 8.43 11.49 15.91
N ALA A 72 9.17 10.60 15.25
CA ALA A 72 10.63 10.52 15.40
C ALA A 72 11.30 11.80 14.86
N LEU A 73 10.92 12.22 13.65
CA LEU A 73 11.37 13.49 13.05
C LEU A 73 11.05 14.68 13.96
N ALA A 74 9.81 14.79 14.47
CA ALA A 74 9.45 15.89 15.37
C ALA A 74 10.33 15.95 16.63
N ARG A 75 10.67 14.79 17.22
CA ARG A 75 11.58 14.71 18.37
C ARG A 75 13.02 15.07 17.98
N ALA A 76 13.50 14.59 16.83
CA ALA A 76 14.82 14.90 16.30
C ALA A 76 14.96 16.41 16.03
N THR A 77 13.96 17.04 15.40
CA THR A 77 13.94 18.48 15.15
C THR A 77 13.95 19.29 16.44
N ALA A 78 13.16 18.91 17.45
CA ALA A 78 13.18 19.59 18.75
C ALA A 78 14.56 19.48 19.41
N LYS A 79 15.19 18.31 19.37
CA LYS A 79 16.54 18.08 19.91
C LYS A 79 17.60 18.88 19.14
N ALA A 80 17.56 18.86 17.81
CA ALA A 80 18.47 19.61 16.95
C ALA A 80 18.34 21.11 17.18
N GLN A 81 17.13 21.65 17.32
CA GLN A 81 16.92 23.06 17.63
C GLN A 81 17.51 23.46 18.99
N MET A 82 17.37 22.62 20.02
CA MET A 82 17.99 22.87 21.32
C MET A 82 19.52 22.86 21.22
N GLN A 83 20.10 21.88 20.53
CA GLN A 83 21.54 21.77 20.33
C GLN A 83 22.09 23.00 19.59
N VAL A 84 21.47 23.37 18.46
CA VAL A 84 21.88 24.51 17.65
C VAL A 84 21.73 25.84 18.40
N ARG A 85 20.75 25.96 19.31
CA ARG A 85 20.63 27.13 20.18
C ARG A 85 21.83 27.28 21.13
N GLU A 86 22.34 26.17 21.66
CA GLU A 86 23.54 26.21 22.51
C GLU A 86 24.81 26.46 21.69
N GLU A 87 24.98 25.81 20.53
CA GLU A 87 26.09 26.05 19.60
C GLU A 87 26.13 27.52 19.16
N ALA A 88 24.97 28.11 18.86
CA ALA A 88 24.85 29.51 18.46
C ALA A 88 25.29 30.51 19.53
N LYS A 89 25.22 30.16 20.83
CA LYS A 89 25.72 31.03 21.92
C LYS A 89 27.25 31.05 21.95
N ALA A 90 27.90 29.93 21.60
CA ALA A 90 29.35 29.80 21.58
C ALA A 90 29.97 30.38 20.30
N GLU A 91 29.36 30.08 19.14
CA GLU A 91 29.97 30.32 17.82
C GLU A 91 29.38 31.52 17.07
N LYS A 92 28.37 32.19 17.64
CA LYS A 92 27.65 33.33 17.03
C LYS A 92 27.13 33.04 15.61
N LEU A 93 26.61 31.84 15.40
CA LEU A 93 25.98 31.42 14.14
C LEU A 93 24.89 32.42 13.69
N THR A 94 24.86 32.69 12.40
CA THR A 94 23.79 33.43 11.71
C THR A 94 22.48 32.63 11.68
N VAL A 95 21.38 33.27 11.26
CA VAL A 95 20.06 32.60 11.17
C VAL A 95 20.10 31.45 10.15
N ASP A 96 20.73 31.67 9.00
CA ASP A 96 20.82 30.68 7.93
C ASP A 96 21.71 29.49 8.31
N GLU A 97 22.82 29.73 9.00
CA GLU A 97 23.69 28.66 9.51
C GLU A 97 22.97 27.79 10.55
N LYS A 98 22.14 28.39 11.41
CA LYS A 98 21.33 27.62 12.37
C LYS A 98 20.32 26.73 11.64
N ALA A 99 19.66 27.24 10.61
CA ALA A 99 18.68 26.47 9.84
C ALA A 99 19.35 25.28 9.13
N ALA A 100 20.46 25.53 8.43
CA ALA A 100 21.24 24.50 7.76
C ALA A 100 21.76 23.44 8.75
N ARG A 101 22.15 23.86 9.96
CA ARG A 101 22.63 22.93 10.98
C ARG A 101 21.51 22.04 11.53
N VAL A 102 20.32 22.60 11.77
CA VAL A 102 19.15 21.80 12.16
C VAL A 102 18.80 20.80 11.06
N GLU A 103 18.75 21.24 9.80
CA GLU A 103 18.49 20.37 8.65
C GLU A 103 19.48 19.21 8.61
N GLN A 104 20.78 19.49 8.71
CA GLN A 104 21.84 18.49 8.70
C GLN A 104 21.71 17.48 9.86
N LEU A 105 21.32 17.94 11.05
CA LEU A 105 21.10 17.08 12.21
C LEU A 105 19.82 16.24 12.12
N THR A 106 18.87 16.60 11.26
CA THR A 106 17.58 15.91 11.09
C THR A 106 17.46 15.15 9.77
N ALA A 107 18.49 15.18 8.92
CA ALA A 107 18.42 14.68 7.55
C ALA A 107 18.00 13.20 7.50
N THR A 108 18.55 12.36 8.37
CA THR A 108 18.23 10.92 8.42
C THR A 108 16.76 10.69 8.78
N GLU A 109 16.26 11.31 9.84
CA GLU A 109 14.86 11.15 10.25
C GLU A 109 13.88 11.78 9.25
N ALA A 110 14.30 12.82 8.52
CA ALA A 110 13.52 13.42 7.46
C ALA A 110 13.39 12.46 6.26
N ASP A 111 14.48 11.80 5.87
CA ASP A 111 14.48 10.77 4.84
C ASP A 111 13.61 9.57 5.24
N GLU A 112 13.72 9.10 6.47
CA GLU A 112 12.89 8.01 7.00
C GLU A 112 11.40 8.36 6.99
N ALA A 113 11.04 9.58 7.41
CA ALA A 113 9.67 10.06 7.34
C ALA A 113 9.15 10.12 5.89
N ALA A 114 9.98 10.57 4.94
CA ALA A 114 9.62 10.60 3.52
C ALA A 114 9.46 9.18 2.93
N VAL A 115 10.30 8.23 3.33
CA VAL A 115 10.17 6.81 2.93
C VAL A 115 8.87 6.22 3.50
N ALA A 116 8.56 6.47 4.77
CA ALA A 116 7.34 5.97 5.39
C ALA A 116 6.07 6.56 4.74
N GLU A 117 6.07 7.85 4.41
CA GLU A 117 4.98 8.49 3.66
C GLU A 117 4.80 7.84 2.27
N ARG A 118 5.90 7.63 1.52
CA ARG A 118 5.84 6.95 0.22
C ARG A 118 5.28 5.52 0.35
N ALA A 119 5.69 4.77 1.37
CA ALA A 119 5.19 3.43 1.63
C ALA A 119 3.68 3.43 1.91
N TYR A 120 3.18 4.39 2.70
CA TYR A 120 1.75 4.56 2.96
C TYR A 120 0.95 4.90 1.70
N GLN A 121 1.40 5.89 0.92
CA GLN A 121 0.73 6.26 -0.33
C GLN A 121 0.66 5.06 -1.29
N TYR A 122 1.76 4.32 -1.39
CA TYR A 122 1.82 3.12 -2.21
C TYR A 122 0.86 2.03 -1.74
N ALA A 123 0.85 1.72 -0.44
CA ALA A 123 -0.09 0.76 0.15
C ALA A 123 -1.56 1.14 -0.15
N ARG A 124 -1.89 2.44 -0.06
CA ARG A 124 -3.23 2.95 -0.38
C ARG A 124 -3.58 2.81 -1.86
N SER A 125 -2.65 3.10 -2.77
CA SER A 125 -2.85 2.89 -4.20
C SER A 125 -3.11 1.43 -4.54
N VAL A 126 -2.35 0.50 -3.95
CA VAL A 126 -2.54 -0.94 -4.16
C VAL A 126 -3.89 -1.41 -3.59
N ALA A 127 -4.27 -0.95 -2.40
CA ALA A 127 -5.58 -1.26 -1.82
C ALA A 127 -6.74 -0.79 -2.72
N ARG A 128 -6.60 0.37 -3.37
CA ARG A 128 -7.58 0.89 -4.33
C ARG A 128 -7.69 0.00 -5.56
N LEU A 129 -6.58 -0.49 -6.11
CA LEU A 129 -6.60 -1.42 -7.24
C LEU A 129 -7.36 -2.71 -6.92
N VAL A 130 -7.21 -3.24 -5.69
CA VAL A 130 -7.95 -4.43 -5.24
C VAL A 130 -9.46 -4.15 -5.16
N ASP A 131 -9.86 -2.96 -4.72
CA ASP A 131 -11.28 -2.58 -4.66
C ASP A 131 -11.88 -2.37 -6.06
N ASP A 132 -11.14 -1.71 -6.96
CA ASP A 132 -11.53 -1.53 -8.37
C ASP A 132 -11.72 -2.89 -9.06
N GLN A 133 -10.83 -3.85 -8.81
CA GLN A 133 -10.97 -5.18 -9.39
C GLN A 133 -12.13 -5.98 -8.78
N LYS A 134 -12.37 -5.87 -7.47
CA LYS A 134 -13.57 -6.45 -6.86
C LYS A 134 -14.84 -5.97 -7.56
N SER A 135 -14.92 -4.68 -7.89
CA SER A 135 -16.03 -4.12 -8.65
C SER A 135 -16.15 -4.73 -10.06
N ALA A 136 -15.01 -4.89 -10.75
CA ALA A 136 -14.97 -5.52 -12.07
C ALA A 136 -15.46 -6.98 -12.04
N VAL A 137 -14.97 -7.80 -11.10
CA VAL A 137 -15.37 -9.21 -10.97
C VAL A 137 -16.84 -9.34 -10.55
N GLN A 138 -17.37 -8.45 -9.70
CA GLN A 138 -18.81 -8.40 -9.40
C GLN A 138 -19.66 -8.08 -10.63
N THR A 139 -19.14 -7.23 -11.53
CA THR A 139 -19.81 -6.92 -12.81
C THR A 139 -19.83 -8.15 -13.71
N ILE A 140 -18.70 -8.86 -13.85
CA ILE A 140 -18.61 -10.12 -14.61
C ILE A 140 -19.56 -11.17 -14.02
N ALA A 141 -19.60 -11.32 -12.69
CA ALA A 141 -20.50 -12.26 -12.00
C ALA A 141 -21.97 -12.04 -12.39
N ARG A 142 -22.43 -10.78 -12.41
CA ARG A 142 -23.79 -10.42 -12.84
C ARG A 142 -24.03 -10.73 -14.32
N LEU A 143 -23.05 -10.50 -15.19
CA LEU A 143 -23.16 -10.82 -16.62
C LEU A 143 -23.24 -12.34 -16.85
N VAL A 144 -22.45 -13.12 -16.11
CA VAL A 144 -22.50 -14.59 -16.14
C VAL A 144 -23.87 -15.08 -15.65
N GLU A 145 -24.34 -14.58 -14.51
CA GLU A 145 -25.68 -14.91 -13.97
C GLU A 145 -26.81 -14.58 -14.96
N LEU A 146 -26.78 -13.39 -15.57
CA LEU A 146 -27.73 -12.99 -16.61
C LEU A 146 -27.70 -13.94 -17.82
N THR A 147 -26.50 -14.33 -18.28
CA THR A 147 -26.33 -15.23 -19.42
C THR A 147 -26.90 -16.61 -19.14
N PHE A 148 -26.65 -17.17 -17.94
CA PHE A 148 -27.21 -18.46 -17.54
C PHE A 148 -28.72 -18.41 -17.30
N SER A 149 -29.25 -17.32 -16.72
CA SER A 149 -30.70 -17.11 -16.55
C SER A 149 -31.44 -16.99 -17.89
N LEU A 150 -30.87 -16.28 -18.86
CA LEU A 150 -31.40 -16.18 -20.23
C LEU A 150 -31.31 -17.51 -21.00
N ALA A 151 -30.26 -18.30 -20.78
CA ALA A 151 -30.13 -19.62 -21.36
C ALA A 151 -31.12 -20.63 -20.77
N GLY A 152 -31.40 -20.55 -19.46
CA GLY A 152 -32.37 -21.39 -18.76
C GLY A 152 -33.83 -21.06 -19.14
N SER A 153 -34.16 -19.78 -19.31
CA SER A 153 -35.50 -19.34 -19.72
C SER A 153 -35.88 -19.74 -21.15
N ARG A 154 -34.91 -19.96 -22.06
CA ARG A 154 -35.15 -20.51 -23.41
C ARG A 154 -35.40 -22.02 -23.47
N ARG A 155 -35.14 -22.78 -22.41
CA ARG A 155 -35.42 -24.23 -22.36
C ARG A 155 -36.75 -24.57 -21.67
N ALA A 156 -37.36 -23.60 -21.01
CA ALA A 156 -38.61 -23.75 -20.25
C ALA A 156 -39.85 -23.21 -20.98
N GLY A 157 -39.71 -22.78 -22.24
CA GLY A 157 -40.81 -22.43 -23.15
C GLY A 157 -40.78 -23.32 -24.38
#